data_AF-A0A2W5TFY3-F1
#
_entry.id   AF-A0A2W5TFY3-F1
#
_cell.length_a   1.000
_cell.length_b   1.000
_cell.length_c   1.000
_cell.angle_alpha   90.00
_cell.angle_beta   90.00
_cell.angle_gamma   90.00
#
_symmetry.space_group_name_H-M   'P 1'
#
loop_
_entity.id
_entity.type
_entity.pdbx_description
1 polymer ?
#
loop_
_entity_poly.entity_id
_entity_poly.type
_entity_poly.pdbx_seq_one_letter_code
_entity_poly.pdbx_strand_id
1 'polypeptide(L)'
;MKTRLLSLSLAAALAAPAAVAQEDIEIASPKSNSTLDDGTGGRRKAITASDRDQALKAAEEKKKREEEEKKRAEAEQRAAEAEARAKAAIEAAEKLKAETEAKEKAREEARKAKEAQDLADKKKAQEAEAKRLVEEEKKRKEEEKKLAEEKKKFDAEEKKRLAQEEKEKKAEEARLAAEKKKEEELERQKKLAEEREAKLAAQKEELEKKKAELEEKKKAAEEERARKAEEARASAEEKAKKAEEEKQKKAEEAAEKKRLAEEEKQKKAEEAAEKKRLAEEERKQKAEEAAEKKRQAEEDRKRAAEEARAKKDAELAEKKQKAEDEKRRKEDEKRAAEDARRLAAEDAKREKEAKEAEKNRKVIKGGETPAAAPAASLTAVNSVDDARKDPRFVPAGLVEDARVKVVSVAEKYPYYGIANNGCAAGKHFVTAELISPFDGNAVGLPVVLRIEDPNLGPAKVGSYLAFSGLRRAGKSPDGTFVYCGKGTAFPVRR
;
A
#
# COMPACT_ATOMS: atom_id res chain seq x y z
N MET A 1 15.91 -31.52 15.02
CA MET A 1 15.92 -32.23 16.32
C MET A 1 14.48 -32.60 16.69
N LYS A 2 14.26 -33.85 17.13
CA LYS A 2 13.09 -34.38 17.86
C LYS A 2 11.77 -34.57 17.08
N THR A 3 11.50 -35.84 16.69
CA THR A 3 10.41 -36.74 17.20
C THR A 3 9.05 -36.51 16.52
N ARG A 4 8.31 -37.50 16.00
CA ARG A 4 8.00 -38.85 16.50
C ARG A 4 7.51 -39.75 15.36
N LEU A 5 7.99 -41.00 15.41
CA LEU A 5 7.34 -42.25 14.97
C LEU A 5 6.02 -42.48 15.71
N LEU A 6 5.00 -43.04 15.03
CA LEU A 6 3.84 -43.84 15.52
C LEU A 6 2.86 -43.95 14.32
N SER A 7 2.23 -45.06 13.95
CA SER A 7 2.20 -46.45 14.44
C SER A 7 1.39 -47.25 13.41
N LEU A 8 1.80 -48.50 13.18
CA LEU A 8 0.99 -49.52 12.52
C LEU A 8 -0.36 -49.69 13.24
N SER A 9 -1.42 -49.95 12.47
CA SER A 9 -2.59 -50.68 12.94
C SER A 9 -2.95 -51.77 11.92
N LEU A 10 -2.63 -52.98 12.35
CA LEU A 10 -2.91 -54.28 11.74
C LEU A 10 -4.26 -54.81 12.29
N ALA A 11 -4.92 -55.63 11.49
CA ALA A 11 -5.88 -56.70 11.85
C ALA A 11 -7.38 -56.37 12.05
N ALA A 12 -8.21 -57.07 11.27
CA ALA A 12 -9.31 -57.96 11.68
C ALA A 12 -10.20 -58.21 10.43
N ALA A 13 -10.11 -59.33 9.70
CA ALA A 13 -10.68 -60.65 10.00
C ALA A 13 -12.17 -60.61 10.36
N LEU A 14 -13.04 -61.03 9.43
CA LEU A 14 -14.32 -61.68 9.71
C LEU A 14 -14.77 -62.48 8.49
N ALA A 15 -14.59 -63.80 8.62
CA ALA A 15 -15.11 -64.82 7.73
C ALA A 15 -16.61 -65.00 7.98
N ALA A 16 -17.39 -65.18 6.92
CA ALA A 16 -18.79 -65.60 6.99
C ALA A 16 -18.86 -67.11 6.69
N PRO A 17 -19.59 -67.91 7.50
CA PRO A 17 -19.78 -69.33 7.23
C PRO A 17 -20.90 -69.56 6.20
N ALA A 18 -20.66 -70.54 5.33
CA ALA A 18 -21.63 -71.09 4.39
C ALA A 18 -22.77 -71.81 5.16
N ALA A 19 -24.01 -71.43 4.86
CA ALA A 19 -25.19 -72.17 5.28
C ALA A 19 -25.29 -73.46 4.45
N VAL A 20 -25.07 -74.60 5.09
CA VAL A 20 -25.37 -75.91 4.55
C VAL A 20 -26.88 -76.12 4.73
N ALA A 21 -27.62 -76.09 3.64
CA ALA A 21 -29.00 -76.57 3.61
C ALA A 21 -28.98 -78.10 3.80
N GLN A 22 -29.46 -78.57 4.94
CA GLN A 22 -29.85 -79.97 5.12
C GLN A 22 -31.18 -80.15 4.40
N GLU A 23 -31.16 -80.81 3.24
CA GLU A 23 -32.38 -81.38 2.65
C GLU A 23 -32.71 -82.68 3.40
N ASP A 24 -33.88 -82.68 4.05
CA ASP A 24 -34.51 -83.85 4.63
C ASP A 24 -34.81 -84.88 3.52
N ILE A 25 -33.98 -85.92 3.42
CA ILE A 25 -34.29 -87.12 2.65
C ILE A 25 -35.25 -87.97 3.51
N GLU A 26 -36.55 -87.88 3.23
CA GLU A 26 -37.56 -88.84 3.69
C GLU A 26 -37.15 -90.25 3.24
N ILE A 27 -36.58 -91.04 4.16
CA ILE A 27 -36.37 -92.47 3.99
C ILE A 27 -37.73 -93.16 4.09
N ALA A 28 -38.43 -93.26 2.96
CA ALA A 28 -39.58 -94.12 2.80
C ALA A 28 -39.14 -95.58 3.03
N SER A 29 -39.62 -96.17 4.12
CA SER A 29 -39.40 -97.57 4.45
C SER A 29 -39.97 -98.49 3.35
N PRO A 30 -39.22 -99.46 2.80
CA PRO A 30 -39.81 -100.43 1.90
C PRO A 30 -40.74 -101.37 2.68
N LYS A 31 -42.03 -101.30 2.39
CA LYS A 31 -43.03 -102.30 2.79
C LYS A 31 -42.59 -103.66 2.23
N SER A 32 -42.19 -104.56 3.12
CA SER A 32 -41.98 -105.97 2.84
C SER A 32 -43.32 -106.62 2.47
N ASN A 33 -43.64 -106.68 1.18
CA ASN A 33 -44.65 -107.60 0.66
C ASN A 33 -44.02 -108.99 0.54
N SER A 34 -44.10 -109.75 1.61
CA SER A 34 -43.92 -111.20 1.62
C SER A 34 -45.13 -111.86 0.99
N THR A 35 -45.13 -112.05 -0.33
CA THR A 35 -45.98 -113.05 -0.98
C THR A 35 -45.30 -114.41 -0.87
N LEU A 36 -45.56 -115.08 0.26
CA LEU A 36 -45.49 -116.54 0.37
C LEU A 36 -46.62 -117.09 -0.52
N ASP A 37 -46.28 -117.53 -1.73
CA ASP A 37 -47.18 -118.31 -2.57
C ASP A 37 -46.85 -119.80 -2.36
N ASP A 38 -47.80 -120.46 -1.73
CA ASP A 38 -47.81 -121.87 -1.39
C ASP A 38 -47.94 -122.75 -2.63
N GLY A 39 -47.15 -123.82 -2.65
CA GLY A 39 -47.69 -125.11 -3.06
C GLY A 39 -47.83 -125.35 -4.56
N THR A 40 -46.86 -126.05 -5.14
CA THR A 40 -47.19 -127.18 -6.01
C THR A 40 -46.05 -128.17 -6.00
N GLY A 41 -46.33 -129.37 -5.49
CA GLY A 41 -45.43 -130.52 -5.45
C GLY A 41 -45.09 -131.02 -6.85
N GLY A 42 -44.11 -130.39 -7.50
CA GLY A 42 -43.43 -130.92 -8.66
C GLY A 42 -42.36 -131.91 -8.22
N ARG A 43 -42.49 -133.18 -8.63
CA ARG A 43 -41.47 -134.23 -8.45
C ARG A 43 -40.08 -133.68 -8.78
N ARG A 44 -39.15 -133.73 -7.82
CA ARG A 44 -37.75 -133.34 -8.02
C ARG A 44 -37.15 -134.24 -9.10
N LYS A 45 -37.09 -133.75 -10.33
CA LYS A 45 -36.26 -134.36 -11.38
C LYS A 45 -34.82 -134.27 -10.91
N ALA A 46 -34.11 -135.39 -10.92
CA ALA A 46 -32.71 -135.44 -10.54
C ALA A 46 -31.92 -134.47 -11.42
N ILE A 47 -31.29 -133.47 -10.79
CA ILE A 47 -30.42 -132.49 -11.46
C ILE A 47 -29.35 -133.29 -12.20
N THR A 48 -29.40 -133.25 -13.53
CA THR A 48 -28.43 -133.94 -14.37
C THR A 48 -27.12 -133.16 -14.38
N ALA A 49 -26.00 -133.81 -14.72
CA ALA A 49 -24.72 -133.11 -14.88
C ALA A 49 -24.83 -131.92 -15.86
N SER A 50 -25.70 -132.04 -16.88
CA SER A 50 -25.96 -130.97 -17.84
C SER A 50 -26.63 -129.72 -17.23
N ASP A 51 -27.50 -129.89 -16.23
CA ASP A 51 -28.17 -128.77 -15.56
C ASP A 51 -27.18 -127.98 -14.69
N ARG A 52 -26.20 -128.69 -14.09
CA ARG A 52 -25.11 -128.07 -13.33
C ARG A 52 -24.19 -127.26 -14.24
N ASP A 53 -23.84 -127.78 -15.41
CA ASP A 53 -23.00 -127.08 -16.39
C ASP A 53 -23.72 -125.86 -16.99
N GLN A 54 -25.04 -125.94 -17.23
CA GLN A 54 -25.84 -124.79 -17.66
C GLN A 54 -25.94 -123.72 -16.58
N ALA A 55 -26.11 -124.11 -15.31
CA ALA A 55 -26.11 -123.17 -14.18
C ALA A 55 -24.75 -122.47 -14.00
N LEU A 56 -23.64 -123.18 -14.19
CA LEU A 56 -22.29 -122.60 -14.16
C LEU A 56 -22.05 -121.62 -15.32
N LYS A 57 -22.48 -121.97 -16.54
CA LYS A 57 -22.41 -121.05 -17.70
C LYS A 57 -23.27 -119.80 -17.50
N ALA A 58 -24.49 -119.96 -16.97
CA ALA A 58 -25.37 -118.83 -16.67
C ALA A 58 -24.82 -117.94 -15.55
N ALA A 59 -24.16 -118.52 -14.54
CA ALA A 59 -23.49 -117.76 -13.48
C ALA A 59 -22.26 -116.99 -14.02
N GLU A 60 -21.48 -117.60 -14.91
CA GLU A 60 -20.35 -116.93 -15.57
C GLU A 60 -20.81 -115.78 -16.48
N GLU A 61 -21.91 -115.97 -17.23
CA GLU A 61 -22.50 -114.93 -18.07
C GLU A 61 -23.07 -113.77 -17.24
N LYS A 62 -23.75 -114.06 -16.12
CA LYS A 62 -24.20 -113.03 -15.18
C LYS A 62 -23.02 -112.24 -14.60
N LYS A 63 -21.95 -112.92 -14.19
CA LYS A 63 -20.74 -112.26 -13.69
C LYS A 63 -20.09 -111.36 -14.74
N LYS A 64 -20.07 -111.79 -16.02
CA LYS A 64 -19.59 -110.96 -17.14
C LYS A 64 -20.47 -109.73 -17.37
N ARG A 65 -21.80 -109.88 -17.33
CA ARG A 65 -22.75 -108.76 -17.47
C ARG A 65 -22.66 -107.78 -16.31
N GLU A 66 -22.55 -108.26 -15.08
CA GLU A 66 -22.35 -107.42 -13.87
C GLU A 66 -21.01 -106.66 -13.93
N GLU A 67 -19.94 -107.30 -14.42
CA GLU A 67 -18.65 -106.63 -14.60
C GLU A 67 -18.70 -105.58 -15.73
N GLU A 68 -19.39 -105.86 -16.83
CA GLU A 68 -19.60 -104.91 -17.93
C GLU A 68 -20.47 -103.72 -17.49
N GLU A 69 -21.54 -103.97 -16.75
CA GLU A 69 -22.41 -102.93 -16.17
C GLU A 69 -21.64 -102.07 -15.16
N LYS A 70 -20.82 -102.68 -14.30
CA LYS A 70 -19.94 -101.95 -13.38
C LYS A 70 -18.93 -101.08 -14.14
N LYS A 71 -18.33 -101.59 -15.22
CA LYS A 71 -17.43 -100.81 -16.09
C LYS A 71 -18.15 -99.66 -16.78
N ARG A 72 -19.39 -99.87 -17.23
CA ARG A 72 -20.22 -98.81 -17.83
C ARG A 72 -20.61 -97.75 -16.80
N ALA A 73 -21.00 -98.14 -15.59
CA ALA A 73 -21.31 -97.23 -14.49
C ALA A 73 -20.08 -96.43 -14.03
N GLU A 74 -18.90 -97.06 -13.95
CA GLU A 74 -17.65 -96.36 -13.63
C GLU A 74 -17.23 -95.39 -14.74
N ALA A 75 -17.42 -95.76 -16.01
CA ALA A 75 -17.17 -94.87 -17.15
C ALA A 75 -18.13 -93.68 -17.17
N GLU A 76 -19.42 -93.89 -16.87
CA GLU A 76 -20.42 -92.84 -16.77
C GLU A 76 -20.15 -91.90 -15.59
N GLN A 77 -19.77 -92.44 -14.41
CA GLN A 77 -19.35 -91.64 -13.27
C GLN A 77 -18.10 -90.79 -13.58
N ARG A 78 -17.10 -91.36 -14.27
CA ARG A 78 -15.91 -90.60 -14.70
C ARG A 78 -16.25 -89.53 -15.74
N ALA A 79 -17.18 -89.79 -16.65
CA ALA A 79 -17.64 -88.81 -17.62
C ALA A 79 -18.39 -87.66 -16.93
N ALA A 80 -19.29 -87.97 -15.99
CA ALA A 80 -20.00 -86.97 -15.20
C ALA A 80 -19.05 -86.13 -14.32
N GLU A 81 -18.05 -86.77 -13.69
CA GLU A 81 -17.03 -86.06 -12.91
C GLU A 81 -16.14 -85.17 -13.79
N ALA A 82 -15.75 -85.65 -14.98
CA ALA A 82 -14.98 -84.85 -15.94
C ALA A 82 -15.78 -83.63 -16.45
N GLU A 83 -17.08 -83.80 -16.73
CA GLU A 83 -17.96 -82.69 -17.12
C GLU A 83 -18.14 -81.69 -15.97
N ALA A 84 -18.34 -82.16 -14.74
CA ALA A 84 -18.43 -81.30 -13.56
C ALA A 84 -17.13 -80.50 -13.32
N ARG A 85 -15.97 -81.15 -13.48
CA ARG A 85 -14.65 -80.49 -13.40
C ARG A 85 -14.46 -79.46 -14.53
N ALA A 86 -14.92 -79.76 -15.75
CA ALA A 86 -14.85 -78.82 -16.86
C ALA A 86 -15.74 -77.58 -16.62
N LYS A 87 -16.97 -77.77 -16.14
CA LYS A 87 -17.87 -76.67 -15.77
C LYS A 87 -17.29 -75.82 -14.63
N ALA A 88 -16.75 -76.45 -13.59
CA ALA A 88 -16.10 -75.75 -12.49
C ALA A 88 -14.84 -74.96 -12.95
N ALA A 89 -14.08 -75.50 -13.89
CA ALA A 89 -12.92 -74.80 -14.46
C ALA A 89 -13.31 -73.57 -15.28
N ILE A 90 -14.42 -73.63 -16.04
CA ILE A 90 -14.95 -72.48 -16.79
C ILE A 90 -15.42 -71.40 -15.82
N GLU A 91 -16.20 -71.75 -14.80
CA GLU A 91 -16.69 -70.80 -13.79
C GLU A 91 -15.53 -70.15 -13.02
N ALA A 92 -14.50 -70.92 -12.66
CA ALA A 92 -13.30 -70.38 -12.02
C ALA A 92 -12.53 -69.41 -12.94
N ALA A 93 -12.43 -69.73 -14.23
CA ALA A 93 -11.79 -68.84 -15.21
C ALA A 93 -12.58 -67.55 -15.43
N GLU A 94 -13.91 -67.60 -15.41
CA GLU A 94 -14.77 -66.41 -15.51
C GLU A 94 -14.66 -65.53 -14.26
N LYS A 95 -14.66 -66.12 -13.05
CA LYS A 95 -14.44 -65.38 -11.79
C LYS A 95 -13.07 -64.71 -11.77
N LEU A 96 -12.02 -65.38 -12.23
CA LEU A 96 -10.68 -64.81 -12.31
C LEU A 96 -10.64 -63.63 -13.29
N LYS A 97 -11.28 -63.75 -14.46
CA LYS A 97 -11.38 -62.64 -15.43
C LYS A 97 -12.12 -61.44 -14.82
N ALA A 98 -13.26 -61.68 -14.17
CA ALA A 98 -14.04 -60.63 -13.52
C ALA A 98 -13.24 -59.93 -12.40
N GLU A 99 -12.50 -60.68 -11.58
CA GLU A 99 -11.65 -60.11 -10.52
C GLU A 99 -10.50 -59.27 -11.12
N THR A 100 -9.87 -59.74 -12.20
CA THR A 100 -8.80 -58.98 -12.86
C THR A 100 -9.30 -57.68 -13.47
N GLU A 101 -10.47 -57.69 -14.13
CA GLU A 101 -11.08 -56.48 -14.71
C GLU A 101 -11.51 -55.48 -13.61
N ALA A 102 -12.08 -55.98 -12.51
CA ALA A 102 -12.43 -55.15 -11.36
C ALA A 102 -11.18 -54.51 -10.72
N LYS A 103 -10.08 -55.25 -10.62
CA LYS A 103 -8.81 -54.76 -10.08
C LYS A 103 -8.14 -53.72 -10.99
N GLU A 104 -8.25 -53.88 -12.32
CA GLU A 104 -7.77 -52.87 -13.26
C GLU A 104 -8.59 -51.58 -13.21
N LYS A 105 -9.92 -51.67 -13.17
CA LYS A 105 -10.80 -50.50 -13.00
C LYS A 105 -10.51 -49.76 -11.70
N ALA A 106 -10.35 -50.47 -10.59
CA ALA A 106 -9.98 -49.87 -9.30
C ALA A 106 -8.60 -49.18 -9.34
N ARG A 107 -7.62 -49.74 -10.06
CA ARG A 107 -6.30 -49.11 -10.26
C ARG A 107 -6.37 -47.86 -11.13
N GLU A 108 -7.19 -47.87 -12.18
CA GLU A 108 -7.38 -46.71 -13.04
C GLU A 108 -8.06 -45.56 -12.28
N GLU A 109 -9.09 -45.86 -11.49
CA GLU A 109 -9.77 -44.87 -10.64
C GLU A 109 -8.81 -44.30 -9.59
N ALA A 110 -8.01 -45.14 -8.92
CA ALA A 110 -6.99 -44.69 -7.99
C ALA A 110 -5.93 -43.79 -8.65
N ARG A 111 -5.54 -44.08 -9.90
CA ARG A 111 -4.61 -43.24 -10.66
C ARG A 111 -5.23 -41.87 -10.99
N LYS A 112 -6.49 -41.83 -11.42
CA LYS A 112 -7.22 -40.57 -11.71
C LYS A 112 -7.41 -39.74 -10.44
N ALA A 113 -7.72 -40.39 -9.31
CA ALA A 113 -7.85 -39.71 -8.02
C ALA A 113 -6.51 -39.10 -7.57
N LYS A 114 -5.40 -39.82 -7.72
CA LYS A 114 -4.06 -39.31 -7.40
C LYS A 114 -3.64 -38.15 -8.32
N GLU A 115 -3.90 -38.26 -9.62
CA GLU A 115 -3.60 -37.18 -10.58
C GLU A 115 -4.43 -35.91 -10.29
N ALA A 116 -5.70 -36.06 -9.91
CA ALA A 116 -6.55 -34.94 -9.49
C ALA A 116 -6.02 -34.28 -8.19
N GLN A 117 -5.53 -35.08 -7.24
CA GLN A 117 -4.91 -34.58 -6.02
C GLN A 117 -3.61 -33.82 -6.30
N ASP A 118 -2.72 -34.38 -7.13
CA ASP A 118 -1.46 -33.74 -7.52
C ASP A 118 -1.70 -32.40 -8.25
N LEU A 119 -2.74 -32.31 -9.10
CA LEU A 119 -3.15 -31.06 -9.74
C LEU A 119 -3.71 -30.03 -8.74
N ALA A 120 -4.46 -30.46 -7.74
CA ALA A 120 -4.97 -29.58 -6.68
C ALA A 120 -3.83 -29.05 -5.80
N ASP A 121 -2.87 -29.90 -5.43
CA ASP A 121 -1.72 -29.51 -4.63
C ASP A 121 -0.76 -28.61 -5.42
N LYS A 122 -0.57 -28.85 -6.72
CA LYS A 122 0.18 -27.94 -7.61
C LYS A 122 -0.47 -26.57 -7.72
N LYS A 123 -1.80 -26.49 -7.82
CA LYS A 123 -2.53 -25.20 -7.81
C LYS A 123 -2.37 -24.45 -6.49
N LYS A 124 -2.47 -25.15 -5.35
CA LYS A 124 -2.24 -24.55 -4.03
C LYS A 124 -0.81 -24.05 -3.87
N ALA A 125 0.18 -24.80 -4.37
CA ALA A 125 1.59 -24.38 -4.36
C ALA A 125 1.82 -23.12 -5.20
N GLN A 126 1.24 -23.05 -6.42
CA GLN A 126 1.32 -21.86 -7.28
C GLN A 126 0.62 -20.64 -6.65
N GLU A 127 -0.52 -20.82 -6.00
CA GLU A 127 -1.21 -19.73 -5.30
C GLU A 127 -0.40 -19.23 -4.09
N ALA A 128 0.22 -20.14 -3.33
CA ALA A 128 1.08 -19.78 -2.20
C ALA A 128 2.34 -19.04 -2.67
N GLU A 129 2.96 -19.48 -3.77
CA GLU A 129 4.12 -18.81 -4.38
C GLU A 129 3.74 -17.42 -4.89
N ALA A 130 2.60 -17.28 -5.58
CA ALA A 130 2.09 -15.98 -6.02
C ALA A 130 1.83 -15.03 -4.84
N LYS A 131 1.28 -15.51 -3.72
CA LYS A 131 1.10 -14.71 -2.50
C LYS A 131 2.45 -14.26 -1.91
N ARG A 132 3.46 -15.12 -1.89
CA ARG A 132 4.81 -14.77 -1.42
C ARG A 132 5.47 -13.72 -2.30
N LEU A 133 5.35 -13.82 -3.62
CA LEU A 133 5.90 -12.83 -4.56
C LEU A 133 5.24 -11.46 -4.38
N VAL A 134 3.91 -11.41 -4.18
CA VAL A 134 3.19 -10.15 -3.90
C VAL A 134 3.60 -9.55 -2.55
N GLU A 135 3.83 -10.37 -1.53
CA GLU A 135 4.32 -9.90 -0.22
C GLU A 135 5.77 -9.39 -0.30
N GLU A 136 6.64 -10.08 -1.03
CA GLU A 136 8.03 -9.66 -1.26
C GLU A 136 8.09 -8.34 -2.05
N GLU A 137 7.26 -8.17 -3.08
CA GLU A 137 7.18 -6.91 -3.84
C GLU A 137 6.69 -5.75 -2.97
N LYS A 138 5.75 -6.00 -2.05
CA LYS A 138 5.32 -5.00 -1.05
C LYS A 138 6.46 -4.60 -0.11
N LYS A 139 7.23 -5.57 0.39
CA LYS A 139 8.40 -5.31 1.26
C LYS A 139 9.46 -4.49 0.53
N ARG A 140 9.78 -4.81 -0.73
CA ARG A 140 10.71 -4.03 -1.55
C ARG A 140 10.24 -2.59 -1.76
N LYS A 141 8.94 -2.37 -2.03
CA LYS A 141 8.36 -1.03 -2.16
C LYS A 141 8.38 -0.23 -0.86
N GLU A 142 8.26 -0.88 0.29
CA GLU A 142 8.39 -0.23 1.60
C GLU A 142 9.84 0.10 1.94
N GLU A 143 10.79 -0.80 1.65
CA GLU A 143 12.22 -0.53 1.81
C GLU A 143 12.71 0.58 0.88
N GLU A 144 12.26 0.61 -0.37
CA GLU A 144 12.59 1.68 -1.31
C GLU A 144 12.04 3.04 -0.84
N LYS A 145 10.83 3.07 -0.26
CA LYS A 145 10.27 4.29 0.36
C LYS A 145 11.09 4.74 1.56
N LYS A 146 11.53 3.81 2.42
CA LYS A 146 12.39 4.13 3.57
C LYS A 146 13.74 4.68 3.10
N LEU A 147 14.38 4.06 2.10
CA LEU A 147 15.62 4.56 1.53
C LEU A 147 15.45 5.95 0.88
N ALA A 148 14.33 6.21 0.22
CA ALA A 148 14.04 7.51 -0.37
C ALA A 148 13.76 8.58 0.70
N GLU A 149 13.14 8.22 1.83
CA GLU A 149 12.95 9.13 2.96
C GLU A 149 14.27 9.40 3.70
N GLU A 150 15.11 8.38 3.86
CA GLU A 150 16.44 8.49 4.47
C GLU A 150 17.37 9.36 3.63
N LYS A 151 17.39 9.18 2.30
CA LYS A 151 18.12 10.08 1.38
C LYS A 151 17.63 11.52 1.48
N LYS A 152 16.31 11.75 1.55
CA LYS A 152 15.75 13.09 1.75
C LYS A 152 16.16 13.73 3.08
N LYS A 153 16.27 12.93 4.15
CA LYS A 153 16.76 13.42 5.45
C LYS A 153 18.24 13.78 5.37
N PHE A 154 19.05 12.93 4.74
CA PHE A 154 20.48 13.19 4.54
C PHE A 154 20.73 14.43 3.68
N ASP A 155 20.05 14.57 2.53
CA ASP A 155 20.18 15.74 1.65
C ASP A 155 19.71 17.04 2.35
N ALA A 156 18.69 16.96 3.21
CA ALA A 156 18.22 18.10 4.00
C ALA A 156 19.19 18.48 5.12
N GLU A 157 19.85 17.50 5.74
CA GLU A 157 20.86 17.72 6.78
C GLU A 157 22.17 18.27 6.19
N GLU A 158 22.64 17.71 5.07
CA GLU A 158 23.82 18.20 4.36
C GLU A 158 23.60 19.64 3.88
N LYS A 159 22.42 19.96 3.36
CA LYS A 159 22.07 21.33 2.97
C LYS A 159 22.02 22.29 4.17
N LYS A 160 21.65 21.82 5.37
CA LYS A 160 21.70 22.63 6.60
C LYS A 160 23.15 22.86 7.04
N ARG A 161 24.01 21.84 6.97
CA ARG A 161 25.44 21.97 7.29
C ARG A 161 26.13 22.95 6.34
N LEU A 162 25.90 22.84 5.04
CA LEU A 162 26.47 23.76 4.05
C LEU A 162 26.00 25.21 4.26
N ALA A 163 24.73 25.42 4.59
CA ALA A 163 24.21 26.76 4.89
C ALA A 163 24.74 27.34 6.20
N GLN A 164 25.07 26.49 7.18
CA GLN A 164 25.69 26.91 8.44
C GLN A 164 27.18 27.23 8.23
N GLU A 165 27.91 26.41 7.49
CA GLU A 165 29.31 26.64 7.13
C GLU A 165 29.48 27.92 6.28
N GLU A 166 28.56 28.21 5.35
CA GLU A 166 28.57 29.47 4.59
C GLU A 166 28.28 30.69 5.48
N LYS A 167 27.42 30.54 6.51
CA LYS A 167 27.16 31.60 7.48
C LYS A 167 28.36 31.84 8.39
N GLU A 168 29.06 30.78 8.81
CA GLU A 168 30.26 30.88 9.63
C GLU A 168 31.40 31.53 8.86
N LYS A 169 31.64 31.15 7.59
CA LYS A 169 32.63 31.82 6.73
C LYS A 169 32.32 33.31 6.51
N LYS A 170 31.06 33.67 6.27
CA LYS A 170 30.64 35.08 6.15
C LYS A 170 30.78 35.86 7.46
N ALA A 171 30.55 35.21 8.61
CA ALA A 171 30.75 35.84 9.91
C ALA A 171 32.24 36.03 10.23
N GLU A 172 33.08 35.06 9.89
CA GLU A 172 34.54 35.13 10.07
C GLU A 172 35.16 36.21 9.17
N GLU A 173 34.78 36.25 7.89
CA GLU A 173 35.20 37.30 6.96
C GLU A 173 34.77 38.70 7.42
N ALA A 174 33.55 38.84 7.97
CA ALA A 174 33.09 40.09 8.54
C ALA A 174 33.87 40.48 9.81
N ARG A 175 34.30 39.52 10.64
CA ARG A 175 35.15 39.78 11.81
C ARG A 175 36.55 40.23 11.39
N LEU A 176 37.16 39.56 10.42
CA LEU A 176 38.47 39.94 9.86
C LEU A 176 38.41 41.32 9.19
N ALA A 177 37.34 41.66 8.48
CA ALA A 177 37.16 42.99 7.91
C ALA A 177 36.94 44.08 8.98
N ALA A 178 36.22 43.77 10.07
CA ALA A 178 36.03 44.68 11.19
C ALA A 178 37.33 44.88 12.00
N GLU A 179 38.15 43.84 12.14
CA GLU A 179 39.44 43.89 12.81
C GLU A 179 40.46 44.73 12.02
N LYS A 180 40.55 44.52 10.70
CA LYS A 180 41.36 45.38 9.81
C LYS A 180 40.96 46.85 9.87
N LYS A 181 39.66 47.15 9.94
CA LYS A 181 39.17 48.53 10.11
C LYS A 181 39.55 49.14 11.45
N LYS A 182 39.52 48.36 12.52
CA LYS A 182 39.96 48.82 13.86
C LYS A 182 41.45 49.09 13.89
N GLU A 183 42.26 48.26 13.23
CA GLU A 183 43.71 48.44 13.16
C GLU A 183 44.08 49.69 12.36
N GLU A 184 43.45 49.93 11.20
CA GLU A 184 43.65 51.14 10.39
C GLU A 184 43.21 52.41 11.15
N GLU A 185 42.10 52.35 11.90
CA GLU A 185 41.64 53.48 12.71
C GLU A 185 42.60 53.80 13.87
N LEU A 186 43.18 52.77 14.49
CA LEU A 186 44.16 52.91 15.57
C LEU A 186 45.49 53.48 15.05
N GLU A 187 45.91 53.09 13.84
CA GLU A 187 47.07 53.69 13.16
C GLU A 187 46.82 55.17 12.79
N ARG A 188 45.62 55.50 12.31
CA ARG A 188 45.24 56.91 12.03
C ARG A 188 45.19 57.74 13.31
N GLN A 189 44.70 57.21 14.42
CA GLN A 189 44.75 57.90 15.71
C GLN A 189 46.18 58.14 16.19
N LYS A 190 47.09 57.16 16.02
CA LYS A 190 48.50 57.33 16.36
C LYS A 190 49.16 58.44 15.53
N LYS A 191 48.94 58.46 14.21
CA LYS A 191 49.46 59.53 13.33
C LYS A 191 48.92 60.91 13.70
N LEU A 192 47.62 61.01 14.03
CA LEU A 192 47.01 62.26 14.48
C LEU A 192 47.52 62.72 15.85
N ALA A 193 47.86 61.79 16.76
CA ALA A 193 48.46 62.12 18.04
C ALA A 193 49.89 62.63 17.88
N GLU A 194 50.70 61.99 17.04
CA GLU A 194 52.06 62.41 16.71
C GLU A 194 52.09 63.78 16.03
N GLU A 195 51.17 64.04 15.07
CA GLU A 195 51.05 65.35 14.42
C GLU A 195 50.66 66.46 15.41
N ARG A 196 49.79 66.15 16.39
CA ARG A 196 49.42 67.11 17.44
C ARG A 196 50.60 67.39 18.38
N GLU A 197 51.38 66.38 18.72
CA GLU A 197 52.57 66.55 19.55
C GLU A 197 53.63 67.39 18.84
N ALA A 198 53.88 67.13 17.55
CA ALA A 198 54.79 67.92 16.72
C ALA A 198 54.33 69.40 16.60
N LYS A 199 53.03 69.65 16.42
CA LYS A 199 52.48 71.02 16.40
C LYS A 199 52.62 71.73 17.75
N LEU A 200 52.42 71.01 18.86
CA LEU A 200 52.61 71.57 20.20
C LEU A 200 54.10 71.84 20.49
N ALA A 201 55.02 71.01 20.02
CA ALA A 201 56.46 71.23 20.12
C ALA A 201 56.90 72.47 19.30
N ALA A 202 56.43 72.59 18.04
CA ALA A 202 56.71 73.75 17.20
C ALA A 202 56.15 75.06 17.79
N GLN A 203 54.93 75.03 18.36
CA GLN A 203 54.37 76.19 19.06
C GLN A 203 55.19 76.58 20.31
N LYS A 204 55.72 75.61 21.06
CA LYS A 204 56.58 75.88 22.21
C LYS A 204 57.90 76.53 21.79
N GLU A 205 58.53 76.03 20.74
CA GLU A 205 59.77 76.60 20.20
C GLU A 205 59.55 78.02 19.64
N GLU A 206 58.42 78.27 18.95
CA GLU A 206 58.07 79.61 18.46
C GLU A 206 57.78 80.59 19.61
N LEU A 207 57.09 80.13 20.66
CA LEU A 207 56.84 80.94 21.86
C LEU A 207 58.15 81.21 22.63
N GLU A 208 59.10 80.28 22.65
CA GLU A 208 60.41 80.48 23.27
C GLU A 208 61.26 81.47 22.47
N LYS A 209 61.30 81.36 21.13
CA LYS A 209 61.93 82.36 20.25
C LYS A 209 61.32 83.75 20.44
N LYS A 210 59.99 83.85 20.53
CA LYS A 210 59.29 85.12 20.81
C LYS A 210 59.61 85.66 22.21
N LYS A 211 59.76 84.81 23.21
CA LYS A 211 60.19 85.23 24.56
C LYS A 211 61.64 85.73 24.56
N ALA A 212 62.55 85.04 23.87
CA ALA A 212 63.94 85.46 23.73
C ALA A 212 64.06 86.80 22.97
N GLU A 213 63.33 86.99 21.88
CA GLU A 213 63.31 88.25 21.13
C GLU A 213 62.72 89.40 21.96
N LEU A 214 61.70 89.14 22.79
CA LEU A 214 61.16 90.14 23.71
C LEU A 214 62.12 90.46 24.86
N GLU A 215 62.92 89.49 25.33
CA GLU A 215 63.95 89.74 26.34
C GLU A 215 65.13 90.53 25.74
N GLU A 216 65.55 90.21 24.52
CA GLU A 216 66.58 90.96 23.79
C GLU A 216 66.11 92.38 23.49
N LYS A 217 64.85 92.56 23.06
CA LYS A 217 64.24 93.90 22.90
C LYS A 217 64.13 94.65 24.23
N LYS A 218 63.90 93.96 25.36
CA LYS A 218 63.91 94.58 26.68
C LYS A 218 65.33 95.01 27.09
N LYS A 219 66.35 94.18 26.85
CA LYS A 219 67.75 94.53 27.11
C LYS A 219 68.24 95.66 26.22
N ALA A 220 67.87 95.66 24.94
CA ALA A 220 68.16 96.77 24.02
C ALA A 220 67.43 98.07 24.44
N ALA A 221 66.16 97.98 24.86
CA ALA A 221 65.43 99.14 25.37
C ALA A 221 65.93 99.64 26.74
N GLU A 222 66.49 98.76 27.57
CA GLU A 222 67.10 99.10 28.85
C GLU A 222 68.50 99.72 28.66
N GLU A 223 69.32 99.20 27.74
CA GLU A 223 70.60 99.81 27.36
C GLU A 223 70.39 101.15 26.64
N GLU A 224 69.36 101.28 25.79
CA GLU A 224 68.97 102.55 25.18
C GLU A 224 68.43 103.53 26.23
N ARG A 225 67.71 103.06 27.26
CA ARG A 225 67.31 103.90 28.40
C ARG A 225 68.48 104.28 29.30
N ALA A 226 69.49 103.43 29.45
CA ALA A 226 70.71 103.75 30.19
C ALA A 226 71.54 104.81 29.45
N ARG A 227 71.72 104.69 28.13
CA ARG A 227 72.37 105.71 27.30
C ARG A 227 71.57 107.01 27.26
N LYS A 228 70.24 106.95 27.16
CA LYS A 228 69.37 108.14 27.24
C LYS A 228 69.32 108.75 28.65
N ALA A 229 69.54 107.99 29.72
CA ALA A 229 69.63 108.53 31.08
C ALA A 229 70.99 109.19 31.38
N GLU A 230 72.06 108.71 30.76
CA GLU A 230 73.39 109.33 30.81
C GLU A 230 73.43 110.60 29.93
N GLU A 231 72.87 110.55 28.73
CA GLU A 231 72.73 111.70 27.82
C GLU A 231 71.68 112.72 28.32
N ALA A 232 70.66 112.29 29.08
CA ALA A 232 69.73 113.19 29.78
C ALA A 232 70.33 113.84 31.04
N ARG A 233 71.37 113.27 31.68
CA ARG A 233 72.13 113.98 32.72
C ARG A 233 73.09 115.03 32.15
N ALA A 234 73.50 114.89 30.89
CA ALA A 234 74.33 115.88 30.20
C ALA A 234 73.53 116.98 29.46
N SER A 235 72.25 116.75 29.14
CA SER A 235 71.40 117.70 28.37
C SER A 235 70.22 118.30 29.14
N ALA A 236 69.95 117.84 30.38
CA ALA A 236 68.97 118.45 31.29
C ALA A 236 69.41 119.81 31.87
N GLU A 237 70.65 120.24 31.63
CA GLU A 237 71.09 121.62 31.91
C GLU A 237 70.80 122.58 30.74
N GLU A 238 70.50 122.09 29.52
CA GLU A 238 70.47 122.97 28.33
C GLU A 238 69.12 123.02 27.57
N LYS A 239 68.15 122.13 27.80
CA LYS A 239 66.94 122.08 26.96
C LYS A 239 65.60 122.02 27.69
N ALA A 240 65.50 122.77 28.79
CA ALA A 240 64.23 123.22 29.37
C ALA A 240 63.46 124.25 28.48
N LYS A 241 63.60 124.24 27.15
CA LYS A 241 63.00 125.28 26.28
C LYS A 241 62.28 124.86 25.01
N LYS A 242 62.21 123.59 24.58
CA LYS A 242 61.49 123.25 23.32
C LYS A 242 60.83 121.86 23.35
N ALA A 243 59.85 121.66 24.23
CA ALA A 243 59.09 120.43 24.38
C ALA A 243 57.58 120.64 24.16
N GLU A 244 57.18 121.20 23.02
CA GLU A 244 55.76 121.31 22.66
C GLU A 244 55.50 121.18 21.15
N GLU A 245 56.19 120.30 20.42
CA GLU A 245 55.87 120.06 18.99
C GLU A 245 56.02 118.61 18.50
N GLU A 246 56.06 117.60 19.38
CA GLU A 246 56.19 116.20 18.93
C GLU A 246 55.28 115.22 19.68
N LYS A 247 54.03 115.63 19.94
CA LYS A 247 53.00 114.76 20.54
C LYS A 247 51.96 114.22 19.56
N GLN A 248 52.06 114.50 18.26
CA GLN A 248 51.03 114.10 17.29
C GLN A 248 51.41 113.01 16.29
N LYS A 249 52.64 112.45 16.27
CA LYS A 249 53.01 111.41 15.27
C LYS A 249 53.12 109.96 15.76
N LYS A 250 52.83 109.64 17.03
CA LYS A 250 52.97 108.25 17.56
C LYS A 250 51.65 107.55 17.94
N ALA A 251 50.50 108.14 17.64
CA ALA A 251 49.20 107.55 17.99
C ALA A 251 48.53 106.78 16.84
N GLU A 252 48.94 106.98 15.59
CA GLU A 252 48.22 106.45 14.41
C GLU A 252 48.77 105.10 13.91
N GLU A 253 50.08 104.86 14.01
CA GLU A 253 50.72 103.62 13.51
C GLU A 253 50.45 102.38 14.39
N ALA A 254 50.00 102.56 15.64
CA ALA A 254 49.67 101.47 16.55
C ALA A 254 48.24 100.92 16.37
N ALA A 255 47.37 101.68 15.69
CA ALA A 255 45.96 101.30 15.48
C ALA A 255 45.76 100.45 14.21
N GLU A 256 46.53 100.70 13.15
CA GLU A 256 46.36 100.01 11.86
C GLU A 256 46.87 98.55 11.91
N LYS A 257 47.95 98.29 12.65
CA LYS A 257 48.53 96.94 12.81
C LYS A 257 47.64 95.98 13.62
N LYS A 258 46.67 96.51 14.38
CA LYS A 258 45.74 95.70 15.19
C LYS A 258 44.51 95.24 14.40
N ARG A 259 44.10 95.95 13.35
CA ARG A 259 42.96 95.56 12.50
C ARG A 259 43.32 94.45 11.49
N LEU A 260 44.54 94.46 10.94
CA LEU A 260 44.98 93.42 9.99
C LEU A 260 45.22 92.05 10.65
N ALA A 261 45.59 92.01 11.94
CA ALA A 261 45.79 90.76 12.67
C ALA A 261 44.48 90.07 13.13
N GLU A 262 43.37 90.81 13.19
CA GLU A 262 42.07 90.29 13.58
C GLU A 262 41.29 89.72 12.39
N GLU A 263 41.43 90.34 11.20
CA GLU A 263 40.81 89.87 9.96
C GLU A 263 41.44 88.56 9.43
N GLU A 264 42.75 88.37 9.60
CA GLU A 264 43.44 87.13 9.22
C GLU A 264 43.07 85.94 10.14
N LYS A 265 42.77 86.21 11.42
CA LYS A 265 42.30 85.19 12.36
C LYS A 265 40.87 84.74 12.08
N GLN A 266 40.00 85.63 11.60
CA GLN A 266 38.63 85.26 11.23
C GLN A 266 38.61 84.42 9.95
N LYS A 267 39.37 84.77 8.90
CA LYS A 267 39.44 83.98 7.66
C LYS A 267 39.97 82.55 7.89
N LYS A 268 41.00 82.38 8.75
CA LYS A 268 41.52 81.05 9.11
C LYS A 268 40.56 80.21 9.97
N ALA A 269 39.68 80.84 10.74
CA ALA A 269 38.67 80.14 11.52
C ALA A 269 37.49 79.67 10.65
N GLU A 270 37.11 80.45 9.65
CA GLU A 270 36.02 80.13 8.72
C GLU A 270 36.42 79.02 7.73
N GLU A 271 37.63 79.07 7.17
CA GLU A 271 38.16 78.04 6.28
C GLU A 271 38.32 76.68 6.99
N ALA A 272 38.69 76.69 8.27
CA ALA A 272 38.76 75.47 9.09
C ALA A 272 37.37 74.89 9.43
N ALA A 273 36.35 75.74 9.54
CA ALA A 273 34.97 75.31 9.77
C ALA A 273 34.35 74.71 8.49
N GLU A 274 34.59 75.31 7.32
CA GLU A 274 34.10 74.82 6.04
C GLU A 274 34.72 73.46 5.67
N LYS A 275 36.04 73.31 5.87
CA LYS A 275 36.75 72.04 5.63
C LYS A 275 36.24 70.90 6.54
N LYS A 276 35.74 71.24 7.74
CA LYS A 276 35.16 70.27 8.67
C LYS A 276 33.75 69.85 8.25
N ARG A 277 32.95 70.75 7.66
CA ARG A 277 31.62 70.42 7.11
C ARG A 277 31.72 69.53 5.88
N LEU A 278 32.65 69.82 4.96
CA LEU A 278 32.87 68.99 3.76
C LEU A 278 33.34 67.56 4.13
N ALA A 279 34.21 67.42 5.13
CA ALA A 279 34.66 66.10 5.59
C ALA A 279 33.56 65.29 6.31
N GLU A 280 32.60 65.95 6.96
CA GLU A 280 31.45 65.29 7.59
C GLU A 280 30.41 64.85 6.55
N GLU A 281 30.17 65.66 5.53
CA GLU A 281 29.26 65.35 4.42
C GLU A 281 29.78 64.18 3.57
N GLU A 282 31.08 64.14 3.27
CA GLU A 282 31.71 63.01 2.55
C GLU A 282 31.63 61.70 3.35
N ARG A 283 31.76 61.76 4.68
CA ARG A 283 31.56 60.59 5.55
C ARG A 283 30.12 60.12 5.57
N LYS A 284 29.16 61.04 5.51
CA LYS A 284 27.72 60.72 5.46
C LYS A 284 27.37 60.04 4.14
N GLN A 285 27.83 60.57 3.00
CA GLN A 285 27.63 59.96 1.69
C GLN A 285 28.26 58.57 1.58
N LYS A 286 29.50 58.38 2.07
CA LYS A 286 30.16 57.05 2.09
C LYS A 286 29.45 56.05 3.00
N ALA A 287 28.84 56.49 4.10
CA ALA A 287 28.06 55.63 4.98
C ALA A 287 26.72 55.21 4.35
N GLU A 288 26.08 56.13 3.62
CA GLU A 288 24.80 55.87 2.93
C GLU A 288 24.99 54.95 1.72
N GLU A 289 26.02 55.16 0.91
CA GLU A 289 26.36 54.28 -0.22
C GLU A 289 26.72 52.85 0.25
N ALA A 290 27.45 52.72 1.37
CA ALA A 290 27.75 51.41 1.96
C ALA A 290 26.49 50.72 2.52
N ALA A 291 25.52 51.48 3.03
CA ALA A 291 24.24 50.95 3.50
C ALA A 291 23.34 50.52 2.32
N GLU A 292 23.32 51.28 1.23
CA GLU A 292 22.57 50.95 0.01
C GLU A 292 23.13 49.70 -0.68
N LYS A 293 24.46 49.61 -0.82
CA LYS A 293 25.13 48.43 -1.39
C LYS A 293 24.87 47.16 -0.58
N LYS A 294 24.71 47.30 0.75
CA LYS A 294 24.34 46.19 1.64
C LYS A 294 22.87 45.77 1.47
N ARG A 295 21.96 46.72 1.20
CA ARG A 295 20.55 46.42 0.89
C ARG A 295 20.41 45.70 -0.46
N GLN A 296 21.11 46.17 -1.49
CA GLN A 296 21.11 45.52 -2.81
C GLN A 296 21.64 44.07 -2.73
N ALA A 297 22.76 43.84 -2.02
CA ALA A 297 23.30 42.49 -1.83
C ALA A 297 22.37 41.55 -1.03
N GLU A 298 21.57 42.08 -0.09
CA GLU A 298 20.57 41.29 0.62
C GLU A 298 19.37 40.95 -0.27
N GLU A 299 18.93 41.90 -1.09
CA GLU A 299 17.83 41.71 -2.03
C GLU A 299 18.17 40.69 -3.12
N ASP A 300 19.37 40.77 -3.70
CA ASP A 300 19.85 39.78 -4.68
C ASP A 300 19.97 38.38 -4.07
N ARG A 301 20.40 38.28 -2.80
CA ARG A 301 20.45 37.00 -2.08
C ARG A 301 19.06 36.45 -1.79
N LYS A 302 18.06 37.30 -1.54
CA LYS A 302 16.65 36.90 -1.38
C LYS A 302 16.07 36.40 -2.71
N ARG A 303 16.28 37.13 -3.81
CA ARG A 303 15.82 36.73 -5.16
C ARG A 303 16.45 35.40 -5.60
N ALA A 304 17.76 35.23 -5.41
CA ALA A 304 18.45 33.97 -5.72
C ALA A 304 17.95 32.79 -4.85
N ALA A 305 17.65 33.03 -3.57
CA ALA A 305 17.10 32.00 -2.69
C ALA A 305 15.65 31.62 -3.04
N GLU A 306 14.84 32.58 -3.49
CA GLU A 306 13.47 32.35 -3.97
C GLU A 306 13.47 31.58 -5.30
N GLU A 307 14.29 31.99 -6.26
CA GLU A 307 14.43 31.29 -7.54
C GLU A 307 14.93 29.84 -7.36
N ALA A 308 15.86 29.62 -6.42
CA ALA A 308 16.32 28.27 -6.09
C ALA A 308 15.24 27.41 -5.40
N ARG A 309 14.28 28.02 -4.69
CA ARG A 309 13.11 27.31 -4.15
C ARG A 309 12.11 26.99 -5.25
N ALA A 310 11.81 27.97 -6.10
CA ALA A 310 10.91 27.78 -7.25
C ALA A 310 11.40 26.67 -8.20
N LYS A 311 12.70 26.60 -8.50
CA LYS A 311 13.28 25.51 -9.30
C LYS A 311 13.14 24.14 -8.64
N LYS A 312 13.34 24.04 -7.32
CA LYS A 312 13.18 22.78 -6.58
C LYS A 312 11.73 22.32 -6.50
N ASP A 313 10.80 23.25 -6.33
CA ASP A 313 9.38 22.94 -6.32
C ASP A 313 8.88 22.52 -7.71
N ALA A 314 9.39 23.15 -8.78
CA ALA A 314 9.12 22.74 -10.16
C ALA A 314 9.67 21.34 -10.48
N GLU A 315 10.91 21.02 -10.08
CA GLU A 315 11.50 19.69 -10.28
C GLU A 315 10.73 18.59 -9.51
N LEU A 316 10.30 18.89 -8.28
CA LEU A 316 9.46 17.99 -7.48
C LEU A 316 8.07 17.77 -8.11
N ALA A 317 7.49 18.81 -8.71
CA ALA A 317 6.22 18.71 -9.43
C ALA A 317 6.36 17.85 -10.70
N GLU A 318 7.41 18.05 -11.48
CA GLU A 318 7.69 17.25 -12.68
C GLU A 318 7.95 15.77 -12.33
N LYS A 319 8.69 15.50 -11.25
CA LYS A 319 8.94 14.14 -10.77
C LYS A 319 7.66 13.45 -10.29
N LYS A 320 6.74 14.20 -9.66
CA LYS A 320 5.42 13.68 -9.28
C LYS A 320 4.56 13.36 -10.51
N GLN A 321 4.55 14.23 -11.52
CA GLN A 321 3.81 13.98 -12.76
C GLN A 321 4.33 12.73 -13.48
N LYS A 322 5.66 12.59 -13.64
CA LYS A 322 6.24 11.38 -14.27
C LYS A 322 5.89 10.09 -13.51
N ALA A 323 5.89 10.13 -12.17
CA ALA A 323 5.50 8.97 -11.36
C ALA A 323 4.00 8.65 -11.46
N GLU A 324 3.14 9.66 -11.58
CA GLU A 324 1.71 9.47 -11.80
C GLU A 324 1.41 8.91 -13.20
N ASP A 325 2.07 9.43 -14.24
CA ASP A 325 1.95 8.95 -15.61
C ASP A 325 2.42 7.51 -15.77
N GLU A 326 3.53 7.12 -15.12
CA GLU A 326 4.00 5.74 -15.11
C GLU A 326 2.99 4.81 -14.39
N LYS A 327 2.37 5.29 -13.30
CA LYS A 327 1.34 4.53 -12.59
C LYS A 327 0.07 4.36 -13.44
N ARG A 328 -0.35 5.41 -14.16
CA ARG A 328 -1.46 5.36 -15.12
C ARG A 328 -1.18 4.37 -16.24
N ARG A 329 0.01 4.40 -16.85
CA ARG A 329 0.41 3.42 -17.89
C ARG A 329 0.34 1.98 -17.39
N LYS A 330 0.83 1.70 -16.18
CA LYS A 330 0.75 0.36 -15.58
C LYS A 330 -0.69 -0.07 -15.25
N GLU A 331 -1.57 0.87 -14.93
CA GLU A 331 -2.99 0.57 -14.70
C GLU A 331 -3.71 0.31 -16.03
N ASP A 332 -3.45 1.11 -17.06
CA ASP A 332 -4.01 0.93 -18.40
C ASP A 332 -3.54 -0.39 -19.02
N GLU A 333 -2.28 -0.78 -18.84
CA GLU A 333 -1.76 -2.08 -19.28
C GLU A 333 -2.44 -3.25 -18.56
N LYS A 334 -2.72 -3.12 -17.26
CA LYS A 334 -3.48 -4.14 -16.50
C LYS A 334 -4.92 -4.25 -16.99
N ARG A 335 -5.58 -3.11 -17.25
CA ARG A 335 -6.94 -3.09 -17.82
C ARG A 335 -6.96 -3.73 -19.20
N ALA A 336 -5.99 -3.41 -20.05
CA ALA A 336 -5.85 -4.04 -21.37
C ALA A 336 -5.63 -5.56 -21.27
N ALA A 337 -4.80 -6.02 -20.33
CA ALA A 337 -4.59 -7.45 -20.10
C ALA A 337 -5.84 -8.18 -19.54
N GLU A 338 -6.62 -7.50 -18.69
CA GLU A 338 -7.89 -8.00 -18.18
C GLU A 338 -8.95 -8.09 -19.30
N ASP A 339 -9.08 -7.04 -20.10
CA ASP A 339 -10.00 -7.02 -21.24
C ASP A 339 -9.64 -8.10 -22.28
N ALA A 340 -8.34 -8.30 -22.54
CA ALA A 340 -7.87 -9.39 -23.40
C ALA A 340 -8.22 -10.78 -22.84
N ARG A 341 -8.11 -10.98 -21.51
CA ARG A 341 -8.54 -12.21 -20.85
C ARG A 341 -10.06 -12.42 -20.92
N ARG A 342 -10.84 -11.35 -20.77
CA ARG A 342 -12.30 -11.40 -20.87
C ARG A 342 -12.73 -11.77 -22.28
N LEU A 343 -12.14 -11.16 -23.30
CA LEU A 343 -12.39 -11.50 -24.71
C LEU A 343 -12.03 -12.96 -25.00
N ALA A 344 -10.85 -13.43 -24.59
CA ALA A 344 -10.45 -14.82 -24.77
C ALA A 344 -11.37 -15.82 -24.05
N ALA A 345 -11.86 -15.46 -22.86
CA ALA A 345 -12.84 -16.28 -22.12
C ALA A 345 -14.21 -16.30 -22.80
N GLU A 346 -14.65 -15.18 -23.38
CA GLU A 346 -15.90 -15.10 -24.13
C GLU A 346 -15.82 -15.90 -25.43
N ASP A 347 -14.72 -15.80 -26.17
CA ASP A 347 -14.47 -16.60 -27.38
C ASP A 347 -14.42 -18.09 -27.05
N ALA A 348 -13.75 -18.49 -25.97
CA ALA A 348 -13.75 -19.89 -25.51
C ALA A 348 -15.15 -20.37 -25.09
N LYS A 349 -15.99 -19.49 -24.54
CA LYS A 349 -17.39 -19.80 -24.22
C LYS A 349 -18.21 -19.97 -25.49
N ARG A 350 -18.07 -19.06 -26.47
CA ARG A 350 -18.74 -19.17 -27.79
C ARG A 350 -18.32 -20.43 -28.53
N GLU A 351 -17.06 -20.85 -28.45
CA GLU A 351 -16.60 -22.08 -29.08
C GLU A 351 -17.21 -23.33 -28.42
N LYS A 352 -17.32 -23.34 -27.08
CA LYS A 352 -18.02 -24.41 -26.35
C LYS A 352 -19.50 -24.44 -26.69
N GLU A 353 -20.15 -23.29 -26.71
CA GLU A 353 -21.56 -23.16 -27.05
C GLU A 353 -21.83 -23.56 -28.51
N ALA A 354 -20.94 -23.20 -29.45
CA ALA A 354 -21.01 -23.65 -30.83
C ALA A 354 -20.85 -25.18 -30.95
N LYS A 355 -19.90 -25.79 -30.22
CA LYS A 355 -19.73 -27.24 -30.17
C LYS A 355 -20.92 -27.96 -29.54
N GLU A 356 -21.55 -27.36 -28.53
CA GLU A 356 -22.75 -27.89 -27.89
C GLU A 356 -23.98 -27.73 -28.78
N ALA A 357 -24.14 -26.58 -29.43
CA ALA A 357 -25.18 -26.34 -30.43
C ALA A 357 -25.04 -27.28 -31.64
N GLU A 358 -23.81 -27.60 -32.07
CA GLU A 358 -23.57 -28.60 -33.13
C GLU A 358 -23.99 -30.02 -32.69
N LYS A 359 -23.69 -30.40 -31.44
CA LYS A 359 -24.18 -31.66 -30.85
C LYS A 359 -25.70 -31.71 -30.75
N ASN A 360 -26.32 -30.62 -30.29
CA ASN A 360 -27.77 -30.51 -30.14
C ASN A 360 -28.49 -30.43 -31.50
N ARG A 361 -27.89 -29.79 -32.51
CA ARG A 361 -28.40 -29.76 -33.90
C ARG A 361 -28.44 -31.15 -34.55
N LYS A 362 -27.61 -32.08 -34.08
CA LYS A 362 -27.62 -33.48 -34.54
C LYS A 362 -28.71 -34.33 -33.85
N VAL A 363 -29.34 -33.81 -32.79
CA VAL A 363 -30.32 -34.55 -31.96
C VAL A 363 -31.75 -34.04 -32.14
N ILE A 364 -31.98 -32.81 -32.62
CA ILE A 364 -33.33 -32.22 -32.65
C ILE A 364 -33.72 -31.82 -34.07
N LYS A 365 -34.31 -32.77 -34.79
CA LYS A 365 -35.27 -32.50 -35.88
C LYS A 365 -36.66 -32.52 -35.24
N GLY A 366 -37.15 -31.35 -34.82
CA GLY A 366 -38.53 -31.21 -34.37
C GLY A 366 -38.75 -30.03 -33.43
N GLY A 367 -39.44 -29.00 -33.94
CA GLY A 367 -40.52 -28.35 -33.21
C GLY A 367 -40.19 -27.17 -32.28
N GLU A 368 -40.67 -26.00 -32.71
CA GLU A 368 -41.38 -25.00 -31.91
C GLU A 368 -40.58 -23.91 -31.15
N THR A 369 -40.73 -22.70 -31.72
CA THR A 369 -40.53 -21.37 -31.16
C THR A 369 -41.49 -21.04 -30.01
N PRO A 370 -41.08 -20.23 -29.02
CA PRO A 370 -42.02 -19.34 -28.35
C PRO A 370 -41.67 -17.86 -28.44
N ALA A 371 -42.76 -17.10 -28.41
CA ALA A 371 -42.95 -15.68 -28.63
C ALA A 371 -42.29 -14.74 -27.59
N ALA A 372 -42.04 -13.53 -28.08
CA ALA A 372 -41.62 -12.35 -27.34
C ALA A 372 -42.68 -11.86 -26.33
N ALA A 373 -42.21 -11.28 -25.22
CA ALA A 373 -43.04 -10.64 -24.19
C ALA A 373 -42.72 -9.13 -24.05
N PRO A 374 -43.74 -8.30 -23.74
CA PRO A 374 -43.68 -6.84 -23.88
C PRO A 374 -43.09 -6.11 -22.66
N ALA A 375 -42.54 -4.92 -22.94
CA ALA A 375 -42.06 -3.96 -21.95
C ALA A 375 -43.21 -3.41 -21.09
N ALA A 376 -43.14 -3.61 -19.78
CA ALA A 376 -44.12 -3.12 -18.80
C ALA A 376 -43.59 -1.90 -18.05
N SER A 377 -44.32 -0.79 -18.18
CA SER A 377 -44.11 0.48 -17.50
C SER A 377 -44.33 0.40 -15.98
N LEU A 378 -43.60 1.24 -15.25
CA LEU A 378 -43.55 1.32 -13.79
C LEU A 378 -44.82 1.96 -13.22
N THR A 379 -45.65 1.17 -12.52
CA THR A 379 -46.74 1.69 -11.66
C THR A 379 -46.47 1.33 -10.19
N ALA A 380 -46.74 2.28 -9.29
CA ALA A 380 -46.56 2.14 -7.85
C ALA A 380 -47.68 1.28 -7.24
N VAL A 381 -47.33 0.46 -6.25
CA VAL A 381 -48.21 -0.55 -5.64
C VAL A 381 -48.77 -0.02 -4.33
N ASN A 382 -50.10 -0.06 -4.14
CA ASN A 382 -50.80 0.57 -3.01
C ASN A 382 -51.21 -0.40 -1.89
N SER A 383 -50.95 -1.71 -1.98
CA SER A 383 -51.36 -2.69 -0.97
C SER A 383 -50.32 -3.80 -0.73
N VAL A 384 -50.38 -4.40 0.47
CA VAL A 384 -49.47 -5.49 0.90
C VAL A 384 -49.70 -6.78 0.11
N ASP A 385 -50.95 -7.05 -0.29
CA ASP A 385 -51.30 -8.23 -1.08
C ASP A 385 -50.83 -8.14 -2.53
N ASP A 386 -50.74 -6.93 -3.08
CA ASP A 386 -50.19 -6.70 -4.42
C ASP A 386 -48.66 -6.81 -4.44
N ALA A 387 -47.98 -6.36 -3.38
CA ALA A 387 -46.53 -6.53 -3.23
C ALA A 387 -46.10 -8.01 -3.16
N ARG A 388 -46.97 -8.90 -2.65
CA ARG A 388 -46.72 -10.35 -2.59
C ARG A 388 -46.87 -11.05 -3.94
N LYS A 389 -47.62 -10.47 -4.88
CA LYS A 389 -47.89 -11.05 -6.21
C LYS A 389 -46.93 -10.55 -7.29
N ASP A 390 -46.12 -9.53 -7.01
CA ASP A 390 -45.17 -8.98 -7.98
C ASP A 390 -43.96 -9.94 -8.15
N PRO A 391 -43.74 -10.49 -9.36
CA PRO A 391 -42.64 -11.42 -9.65
C PRO A 391 -41.24 -10.83 -9.44
N ARG A 392 -41.13 -9.51 -9.22
CA ARG A 392 -39.88 -8.83 -8.83
C ARG A 392 -39.53 -9.01 -7.34
N PHE A 393 -40.45 -9.53 -6.52
CA PHE A 393 -40.28 -9.75 -5.08
C PHE A 393 -40.11 -11.22 -4.70
N VAL A 394 -39.70 -12.06 -5.65
CA VAL A 394 -39.17 -13.39 -5.31
C VAL A 394 -37.89 -13.20 -4.50
N PRO A 395 -37.71 -13.87 -3.34
CA PRO A 395 -36.50 -13.76 -2.55
C PRO A 395 -35.31 -14.24 -3.39
N ALA A 396 -34.57 -13.29 -3.95
CA ALA A 396 -33.37 -13.56 -4.72
C ALA A 396 -32.30 -14.18 -3.81
N GLY A 397 -31.36 -14.93 -4.42
CA GLY A 397 -30.19 -15.48 -3.74
C GLY A 397 -29.38 -14.39 -3.03
N LEU A 398 -28.46 -14.81 -2.15
CA LEU A 398 -27.57 -13.90 -1.42
C LEU A 398 -26.90 -12.93 -2.41
N VAL A 399 -27.18 -11.63 -2.30
CA VAL A 399 -26.64 -10.62 -3.21
C VAL A 399 -25.28 -10.13 -2.68
N GLU A 400 -24.39 -9.79 -3.62
CA GLU A 400 -23.02 -9.30 -3.42
C GLU A 400 -22.92 -8.04 -2.54
N ASP A 401 -21.70 -7.60 -2.22
CA ASP A 401 -21.46 -6.51 -1.27
C ASP A 401 -22.00 -5.15 -1.77
N ALA A 402 -23.00 -4.59 -1.09
CA ALA A 402 -23.51 -3.25 -1.39
C ALA A 402 -22.64 -2.18 -0.75
N ARG A 403 -22.12 -1.25 -1.56
CA ARG A 403 -21.44 -0.05 -1.07
C ARG A 403 -22.40 1.12 -1.05
N VAL A 404 -22.62 1.70 0.13
CA VAL A 404 -23.60 2.77 0.33
C VAL A 404 -23.01 3.95 1.10
N LYS A 405 -23.58 5.13 0.88
CA LYS A 405 -23.33 6.33 1.65
C LYS A 405 -24.53 6.60 2.55
N VAL A 406 -24.35 6.61 3.86
CA VAL A 406 -25.44 6.84 4.81
C VAL A 406 -25.94 8.28 4.72
N VAL A 407 -27.23 8.46 4.46
CA VAL A 407 -27.91 9.76 4.35
C VAL A 407 -28.63 10.11 5.64
N SER A 408 -29.35 9.16 6.24
CA SER A 408 -30.05 9.38 7.52
C SER A 408 -30.20 8.08 8.31
N VAL A 409 -30.35 8.19 9.63
CA VAL A 409 -30.63 7.06 10.53
C VAL A 409 -31.94 7.34 11.24
N ALA A 410 -32.88 6.40 11.17
CA ALA A 410 -34.19 6.47 11.81
C ALA A 410 -34.43 5.22 12.65
N GLU A 411 -35.03 5.38 13.84
CA GLU A 411 -35.43 4.25 14.69
C GLU A 411 -36.65 3.50 14.13
N LYS A 412 -37.48 4.20 13.37
CA LYS A 412 -38.68 3.62 12.78
C LYS A 412 -38.82 4.14 11.37
N TYR A 413 -38.86 3.21 10.42
CA TYR A 413 -39.15 3.52 9.04
C TYR A 413 -40.39 2.72 8.63
N PRO A 414 -41.48 3.38 8.20
CA PRO A 414 -42.66 2.69 7.73
C PRO A 414 -42.30 1.98 6.41
N TYR A 415 -42.30 0.66 6.41
CA TYR A 415 -42.10 -0.11 5.18
C TYR A 415 -43.13 -1.23 5.07
N TYR A 416 -43.54 -1.52 3.84
CA TYR A 416 -44.42 -2.64 3.54
C TYR A 416 -43.54 -3.87 3.27
N GLY A 417 -43.44 -4.74 4.27
CA GLY A 417 -42.52 -5.88 4.28
C GLY A 417 -43.18 -7.22 3.99
N ILE A 418 -42.39 -8.14 3.44
CA ILE A 418 -42.73 -9.57 3.38
C ILE A 418 -42.48 -10.15 4.79
N ALA A 419 -43.55 -10.53 5.49
CA ALA A 419 -43.51 -10.94 6.90
C ALA A 419 -42.60 -12.16 7.19
N ASN A 420 -42.26 -12.98 6.19
CA ASN A 420 -41.57 -14.25 6.37
C ASN A 420 -40.05 -14.23 6.09
N ASN A 421 -39.46 -13.08 5.76
CA ASN A 421 -38.03 -13.03 5.34
C ASN A 421 -37.03 -12.92 6.50
N GLY A 422 -37.43 -13.16 7.75
CA GLY A 422 -36.58 -12.99 8.94
C GLY A 422 -36.28 -11.54 9.32
N CYS A 423 -36.73 -10.59 8.50
CA CYS A 423 -36.66 -9.13 8.69
C CYS A 423 -37.66 -8.58 9.73
N ALA A 424 -38.03 -9.29 10.79
CA ALA A 424 -39.11 -8.84 11.68
C ALA A 424 -38.62 -8.12 12.96
N ALA A 425 -37.40 -8.38 13.45
CA ALA A 425 -36.98 -8.00 14.82
C ALA A 425 -35.87 -6.92 15.00
N GLY A 426 -35.89 -5.78 14.29
CA GLY A 426 -34.82 -4.77 14.27
C GLY A 426 -35.35 -3.35 14.43
N LYS A 427 -34.62 -2.49 15.15
CA LYS A 427 -35.03 -1.13 15.57
C LYS A 427 -34.28 0.00 14.85
N HIS A 428 -33.39 -0.29 13.91
CA HIS A 428 -32.58 0.74 13.26
C HIS A 428 -32.63 0.60 11.75
N PHE A 429 -33.08 1.68 11.12
CA PHE A 429 -33.14 1.84 9.68
C PHE A 429 -32.18 2.95 9.26
N VAL A 430 -31.45 2.69 8.19
CA VAL A 430 -30.48 3.63 7.62
C VAL A 430 -30.89 3.90 6.19
N THR A 431 -31.25 5.15 5.90
CA THR A 431 -31.43 5.60 4.52
C THR A 431 -30.05 5.88 3.96
N ALA A 432 -29.72 5.28 2.82
CA ALA A 432 -28.42 5.38 2.21
C ALA A 432 -28.53 5.52 0.69
N GLU A 433 -27.50 6.07 0.06
CA GLU A 433 -27.38 6.22 -1.38
C GLU A 433 -26.41 5.16 -1.91
N LEU A 434 -26.79 4.44 -2.97
CA LEU A 434 -25.93 3.44 -3.59
C LEU A 434 -24.70 4.10 -4.24
N ILE A 435 -23.51 3.61 -3.91
CA ILE A 435 -22.24 4.07 -4.51
C ILE A 435 -21.84 3.15 -5.67
N SER A 436 -22.24 1.89 -5.60
CA SER A 436 -22.04 0.89 -6.65
C SER A 436 -23.40 0.35 -7.12
N PRO A 437 -23.53 -0.06 -8.39
CA PRO A 437 -24.75 -0.73 -8.84
C PRO A 437 -24.98 -1.98 -7.99
N PHE A 438 -26.22 -2.17 -7.53
CA PHE A 438 -26.56 -3.24 -6.59
C PHE A 438 -27.96 -3.76 -6.89
N ASP A 439 -28.10 -5.07 -7.09
CA ASP A 439 -29.40 -5.73 -7.27
C ASP A 439 -30.24 -5.11 -8.43
N GLY A 440 -29.57 -4.84 -9.55
CA GLY A 440 -30.14 -4.21 -10.75
C GLY A 440 -30.41 -2.71 -10.63
N ASN A 441 -30.13 -2.09 -9.47
CA ASN A 441 -30.29 -0.66 -9.26
C ASN A 441 -29.01 0.10 -9.63
N ALA A 442 -29.18 1.26 -10.26
CA ALA A 442 -28.10 2.18 -10.59
C ALA A 442 -27.49 2.87 -9.36
N VAL A 443 -26.27 3.36 -9.51
CA VAL A 443 -25.59 4.25 -8.56
C VAL A 443 -26.44 5.50 -8.33
N GLY A 444 -26.47 6.02 -7.10
CA GLY A 444 -27.22 7.21 -6.72
C GLY A 444 -28.67 6.95 -6.29
N LEU A 445 -29.17 5.71 -6.41
CA LEU A 445 -30.52 5.40 -5.96
C LEU A 445 -30.58 5.32 -4.42
N PRO A 446 -31.61 5.93 -3.79
CA PRO A 446 -31.83 5.80 -2.37
C PRO A 446 -32.30 4.37 -2.05
N VAL A 447 -31.74 3.81 -0.98
CA VAL A 447 -32.09 2.51 -0.42
C VAL A 447 -32.22 2.62 1.08
N VAL A 448 -33.10 1.81 1.67
CA VAL A 448 -33.25 1.73 3.11
C VAL A 448 -32.66 0.41 3.58
N LEU A 449 -31.67 0.50 4.47
CA LEU A 449 -31.00 -0.66 5.05
C LEU A 449 -31.49 -0.85 6.48
N ARG A 450 -31.96 -2.05 6.78
CA ARG A 450 -32.24 -2.47 8.15
C ARG A 450 -31.00 -3.16 8.72
N ILE A 451 -30.45 -2.60 9.80
CA ILE A 451 -29.23 -3.10 10.45
C ILE A 451 -29.61 -3.76 11.77
N GLU A 452 -29.24 -5.03 11.94
CA GLU A 452 -29.52 -5.80 13.17
C GLU A 452 -28.42 -5.65 14.24
N ASP A 453 -27.25 -5.12 13.90
CA ASP A 453 -26.11 -5.09 14.81
C ASP A 453 -26.15 -3.85 15.74
N PRO A 454 -26.35 -4.04 17.07
CA PRO A 454 -26.35 -2.94 18.04
C PRO A 454 -24.96 -2.32 18.25
N ASN A 455 -23.88 -3.03 17.88
CA ASN A 455 -22.49 -2.56 18.06
C ASN A 455 -22.00 -1.67 16.92
N LEU A 456 -22.79 -1.51 15.86
CA LEU A 456 -22.40 -0.70 14.72
C LEU A 456 -22.37 0.82 15.03
N GLY A 457 -22.76 1.20 16.24
CA GLY A 457 -22.90 2.59 16.68
C GLY A 457 -23.90 3.34 15.81
N PRO A 458 -24.15 4.64 16.06
CA PRO A 458 -24.86 5.45 15.10
C PRO A 458 -23.97 5.54 13.86
N ALA A 459 -24.29 4.75 12.83
CA ALA A 459 -23.75 4.95 11.50
C ALA A 459 -23.88 6.44 11.19
N LYS A 460 -22.77 7.19 11.21
CA LYS A 460 -22.84 8.64 11.13
C LYS A 460 -23.36 9.00 9.74
N VAL A 461 -24.25 9.97 9.67
CA VAL A 461 -24.64 10.58 8.39
C VAL A 461 -23.37 10.97 7.64
N GLY A 462 -23.28 10.57 6.37
CA GLY A 462 -22.11 10.75 5.50
C GLY A 462 -21.07 9.63 5.56
N SER A 463 -21.24 8.59 6.37
CA SER A 463 -20.34 7.44 6.41
C SER A 463 -20.51 6.52 5.18
N TYR A 464 -19.40 5.92 4.77
CA TYR A 464 -19.31 5.01 3.64
C TYR A 464 -19.21 3.59 4.19
N LEU A 465 -20.25 2.79 3.96
CA LEU A 465 -20.37 1.45 4.51
C LEU A 465 -20.48 0.43 3.37
N ALA A 466 -19.83 -0.72 3.57
CA ALA A 466 -20.04 -1.90 2.74
C ALA A 466 -20.82 -2.95 3.54
N PHE A 467 -21.91 -3.44 2.98
CA PHE A 467 -22.75 -4.48 3.58
C PHE A 467 -22.73 -5.73 2.71
N SER A 468 -22.41 -6.87 3.32
CA SER A 468 -22.47 -8.17 2.67
C SER A 468 -23.74 -8.93 3.05
N GLY A 469 -24.24 -9.76 2.14
CA GLY A 469 -25.38 -10.64 2.41
C GLY A 469 -26.71 -9.92 2.63
N LEU A 470 -26.89 -8.75 2.01
CA LEU A 470 -28.17 -8.06 2.00
C LEU A 470 -29.19 -8.83 1.16
N ARG A 471 -30.44 -8.83 1.61
CA ARG A 471 -31.60 -9.41 0.92
C ARG A 471 -32.69 -8.37 0.77
N ARG A 472 -33.35 -8.35 -0.38
CA ARG A 472 -34.48 -7.46 -0.65
C ARG A 472 -35.67 -7.86 0.23
N ALA A 473 -36.13 -6.92 1.05
CA ALA A 473 -37.18 -7.14 2.05
C ALA A 473 -38.55 -6.61 1.61
N GLY A 474 -38.56 -5.57 0.77
CA GLY A 474 -39.78 -4.88 0.36
C GLY A 474 -39.50 -3.53 -0.29
N LYS A 475 -40.55 -2.72 -0.42
CA LYS A 475 -40.46 -1.30 -0.77
C LYS A 475 -41.11 -0.45 0.32
N SER A 476 -40.61 0.76 0.48
CA SER A 476 -41.26 1.81 1.26
C SER A 476 -42.52 2.31 0.54
N PRO A 477 -43.43 3.01 1.24
CA PRO A 477 -44.53 3.74 0.60
C PRO A 477 -44.04 4.66 -0.54
N ASP A 478 -42.84 5.22 -0.39
CA ASP A 478 -42.21 6.11 -1.37
C ASP A 478 -41.55 5.36 -2.55
N GLY A 479 -41.71 4.04 -2.62
CA GLY A 479 -41.15 3.17 -3.66
C GLY A 479 -39.66 2.84 -3.48
N THR A 480 -39.03 3.30 -2.41
CA THR A 480 -37.62 3.03 -2.09
C THR A 480 -37.42 1.56 -1.71
N PHE A 481 -36.38 0.92 -2.25
CA PHE A 481 -36.09 -0.48 -1.92
C PHE A 481 -35.58 -0.62 -0.49
N VAL A 482 -36.13 -1.58 0.24
CA VAL A 482 -35.73 -1.92 1.60
C VAL A 482 -34.96 -3.22 1.57
N TYR A 483 -33.77 -3.22 2.16
CA TYR A 483 -32.91 -4.39 2.30
C TYR A 483 -32.71 -4.71 3.77
N CYS A 484 -32.66 -6.01 4.09
CA CYS A 484 -32.18 -6.49 5.38
C CYS A 484 -30.99 -7.40 5.18
N GLY A 485 -30.03 -7.32 6.08
CA GLY A 485 -29.00 -8.35 6.21
C GLY A 485 -28.48 -8.39 7.62
N LYS A 486 -27.95 -9.55 8.00
CA LYS A 486 -27.11 -9.73 9.20
C LYS A 486 -25.66 -9.29 8.96
N GLY A 487 -25.41 -8.63 7.84
CA GLY A 487 -24.07 -8.24 7.42
C GLY A 487 -23.47 -7.25 8.41
N THR A 488 -22.24 -7.54 8.86
CA THR A 488 -21.39 -6.59 9.55
C THR A 488 -21.01 -5.49 8.57
N ALA A 489 -21.37 -4.24 8.85
CA ALA A 489 -20.92 -3.13 8.01
C ALA A 489 -19.44 -2.85 8.24
N PHE A 490 -18.67 -2.79 7.16
CA PHE A 490 -17.27 -2.43 7.21
C PHE A 490 -17.09 -0.97 6.76
N PRO A 491 -16.31 -0.15 7.49
CA PRO A 491 -15.96 1.18 7.01
C PRO A 491 -15.12 1.05 5.74
N VAL A 492 -15.60 1.63 4.64
CA VAL A 492 -14.84 1.66 3.39
C VAL A 492 -13.70 2.66 3.57
N ARG A 493 -12.45 2.19 3.60
CA ARG A 493 -11.28 3.08 3.54
C ARG A 493 -11.30 3.79 2.19
N ARG A 494 -11.41 5.12 2.21
CA ARG A 494 -11.37 5.98 1.00
C ARG A 494 -10.08 5.82 0.24
#